data_AF-A0A967PPP1-F1
#
_entry.id   AF-A0A967PPP1-F1
#
_cell.length_a   1.000
_cell.length_b   1.000
_cell.length_c   1.000
_cell.angle_alpha   90.00
_cell.angle_beta   90.00
_cell.angle_gamma   90.00
#
_symmetry.space_group_name_H-M   'P 1'
#
loop_
_entity.id
_entity.type
_entity.pdbx_description
1 polymer ?
#
loop_
_entity_poly.entity_id
_entity_poly.type
_entity_poly.pdbx_seq_one_letter_code
_entity_poly.pdbx_strand_id
1 'polypeptide(L)' 'ILFLDELGEFPRHVLDSLRQPLEDGEIVISRKGASVRFPARVQLLAATNPCPCGFHGDRVVACRCST' A
#
# COMPACT_ATOMS: atom_id res chain seq x y z
N ILE A 1 7.55 6.46 10.28
CA ILE A 1 7.06 5.11 9.93
C ILE A 1 5.71 5.28 9.27
N LEU A 2 5.48 4.65 8.12
CA LEU A 2 4.18 4.57 7.43
C LEU A 2 3.70 3.12 7.54
N PHE A 3 2.54 2.90 8.14
CA PHE A 3 1.94 1.57 8.26
C PHE A 3 0.68 1.47 7.39
N LEU A 4 0.59 0.44 6.56
CA LEU A 4 -0.56 0.15 5.72
C LEU A 4 -1.11 -1.23 6.08
N ASP A 5 -2.29 -1.27 6.68
CA ASP A 5 -3.03 -2.51 6.91
C ASP A 5 -3.87 -2.85 5.68
N GLU A 6 -4.13 -4.13 5.45
CA GLU A 6 -4.92 -4.59 4.29
C GLU A 6 -4.38 -4.06 2.93
N LEU A 7 -3.06 -4.13 2.73
CA LEU A 7 -2.39 -3.59 1.53
C LEU A 7 -3.02 -4.07 0.22
N GLY A 8 -3.47 -5.32 0.16
CA GLY A 8 -4.13 -5.91 -1.00
C GLY A 8 -5.47 -5.27 -1.38
N GLU A 9 -6.12 -4.56 -0.46
CA GLU A 9 -7.42 -3.90 -0.67
C GLU A 9 -7.27 -2.48 -1.24
N PHE A 10 -6.07 -1.91 -1.22
CA PHE A 10 -5.85 -0.59 -1.81
C PHE A 10 -5.95 -0.63 -3.33
N PRO A 11 -6.62 0.36 -3.95
CA PRO A 11 -6.59 0.51 -5.40
C PRO A 11 -5.15 0.62 -5.89
N ARG A 12 -4.79 -0.14 -6.94
CA ARG A 12 -3.42 -0.20 -7.47
C ARG A 12 -2.80 1.18 -7.73
N HIS A 13 -3.57 2.13 -8.26
CA HIS A 13 -3.09 3.49 -8.53
C HIS A 13 -2.65 4.25 -7.27
N VAL A 14 -3.24 3.95 -6.09
CA VAL A 14 -2.84 4.54 -4.81
C VAL A 14 -1.47 3.99 -4.40
N LEU A 15 -1.28 2.67 -4.51
CA LEU A 15 0.00 2.02 -4.19
C LEU A 15 1.11 2.47 -5.16
N ASP A 16 0.80 2.57 -6.45
CA ASP A 16 1.73 3.07 -7.47
C ASP A 16 2.16 4.52 -7.17
N SER A 17 1.29 5.32 -6.54
CA SER A 17 1.62 6.69 -6.13
C SER A 17 2.63 6.76 -4.99
N LEU A 18 2.83 5.67 -4.22
CA LEU A 18 3.84 5.59 -3.16
C LEU A 18 5.25 5.29 -3.68
N ARG A 19 5.38 4.86 -4.94
CA ARG A 19 6.67 4.46 -5.53
C ARG A 19 7.69 5.61 -5.50
N GLN A 20 7.32 6.78 -6.02
CA GLN A 20 8.21 7.95 -6.05
C GLN A 20 8.56 8.47 -4.64
N PRO A 21 7.60 8.66 -3.70
CA PRO A 21 7.93 9.07 -2.34
C PRO A 21 8.87 8.14 -1.59
N LEU A 22 8.75 6.81 -1.79
CA LEU A 22 9.62 5.83 -1.15
C LEU A 22 11.01 5.79 -1.77
N GLU A 23 11.13 6.05 -3.08
CA GLU A 23 12.42 6.13 -3.80
C GLU A 23 13.17 7.42 -3.47
N ASP A 24 12.52 8.58 -3.58
CA ASP A 24 13.17 9.89 -3.47
C ASP A 24 13.19 10.42 -2.02
N GLY A 25 12.29 9.93 -1.17
CA GLY A 25 12.08 10.46 0.17
C GLY A 25 11.44 11.85 0.18
N GLU A 26 10.79 12.26 -0.92
CA GLU A 26 10.04 13.51 -1.06
C GLU A 26 8.79 13.28 -1.91
N ILE A 27 7.76 14.11 -1.70
CA ILE A 27 6.56 14.15 -2.55
C ILE A 27 6.33 15.55 -3.10
N VAL A 28 5.96 15.63 -4.38
CA VAL A 28 5.66 16.89 -5.06
C VAL A 28 4.15 17.02 -5.21
N ILE A 29 3.57 18.08 -4.65
CA ILE A 29 2.15 18.40 -4.81
C ILE A 29 2.02 19.57 -5.78
N SER A 30 1.44 19.31 -6.95
CA SER A 30 1.17 20.31 -7.98
C SER A 30 -0.30 20.69 -7.98
N ARG A 31 -0.59 21.98 -7.74
CA ARG A 31 -1.92 22.60 -7.80
C ARG A 31 -1.87 23.81 -8.73
N LYS A 32 -3.03 24.33 -9.17
CA LYS A 32 -3.05 25.51 -10.06
C LYS A 32 -2.21 26.64 -9.47
N GLY A 33 -1.16 27.04 -10.19
CA GLY A 33 -0.27 28.15 -9.84
C GLY A 33 0.89 27.82 -8.89
N ALA A 34 1.02 26.58 -8.39
CA ALA A 34 2.12 26.23 -7.47
C ALA A 34 2.49 24.74 -7.51
N SER A 35 3.78 24.47 -7.26
CA SER A 35 4.30 23.13 -7.00
C SER A 35 5.16 23.20 -5.74
N VAL A 36 4.88 22.32 -4.77
CA VAL A 36 5.54 22.31 -3.46
C VAL A 36 6.07 20.93 -3.16
N ARG A 37 7.30 20.86 -2.62
CA ARG A 37 7.97 19.61 -2.22
C ARG A 37 7.83 19.43 -0.71
N PHE A 38 7.45 18.23 -0.29
CA PHE A 38 7.36 17.84 1.12
C PHE A 38 8.28 16.64 1.40
N PRO A 39 8.91 16.58 2.59
CA PRO A 39 9.70 15.41 2.98
C PRO A 39 8.80 14.18 3.17
N ALA A 40 9.26 13.02 2.70
CA ALA A 40 8.54 11.74 2.75
C ALA A 40 9.44 10.54 3.09
N ARG A 41 10.63 10.76 3.69
CA ARG A 41 11.51 9.68 4.16
C ARG A 41 10.85 8.91 5.30
N VAL A 42 10.25 7.77 4.98
CA VAL A 42 9.57 6.89 5.93
C VAL A 42 10.03 5.44 5.75
N GLN A 43 10.05 4.69 6.86
CA GLN A 43 10.04 3.23 6.80
C GLN A 43 8.60 2.77 6.55
N LEU A 44 8.38 2.02 5.47
CA LEU A 44 7.10 1.40 5.16
C LEU A 44 6.99 0.03 5.84
N LEU A 45 5.92 -0.18 6.61
CA LEU A 45 5.46 -1.49 7.05
C LEU A 45 4.08 -1.74 6.48
N ALA A 46 3.83 -2.96 5.99
CA ALA A 46 2.53 -3.31 5.45
C ALA A 46 2.11 -4.71 5.85
N ALA A 47 0.80 -4.90 6.04
CA ALA A 47 0.16 -6.19 6.27
C ALA A 47 -0.85 -6.45 5.15
N THR A 48 -1.04 -7.71 4.79
CA THR A 48 -2.11 -8.12 3.87
C THR A 48 -2.52 -9.55 4.16
N ASN A 49 -3.80 -9.83 3.98
CA ASN A 49 -4.26 -11.21 3.99
C ASN A 49 -3.76 -11.92 2.72
N PRO A 50 -3.24 -13.15 2.82
CA PRO A 50 -2.81 -13.91 1.64
C PRO A 50 -3.96 -14.29 0.71
N CYS A 51 -5.20 -14.24 1.20
CA CYS A 51 -6.40 -14.39 0.40
C CYS A 51 -7.55 -13.56 1.00
N PRO A 52 -8.53 -13.13 0.17
CA PRO A 52 -9.67 -12.34 0.64
C PRO A 52 -10.65 -13.14 1.51
N CYS A 53 -10.67 -14.49 1.40
CA CYS A 53 -11.57 -15.30 2.21
C CYS A 53 -11.07 -15.55 3.65
N GLY A 54 -9.84 -15.12 3.99
CA GLY A 54 -9.28 -15.24 5.35
C GLY A 54 -8.87 -16.65 5.79
N PHE A 55 -9.01 -17.67 4.95
CA PHE A 55 -8.78 -19.09 5.29
C PHE A 55 -7.56 -19.69 4.58
N HIS A 56 -6.62 -18.86 4.12
CA HIS A 56 -5.40 -19.35 3.49
C HIS A 56 -4.56 -20.15 4.51
N GLY A 57 -4.42 -21.46 4.28
CA GLY A 57 -3.64 -22.35 5.17
C GLY A 57 -4.36 -22.76 6.46
N ASP A 58 -5.66 -22.46 6.62
CA ASP A 58 -6.45 -22.92 7.75
C ASP A 58 -6.67 -24.46 7.68
N ARG A 59 -6.55 -25.14 8.82
CA ARG A 59 -6.65 -26.61 8.92
C ARG A 59 -8.08 -27.12 9.08
N VAL A 60 -9.01 -26.25 9.44
CA VAL A 60 -10.40 -26.57 9.75
C VAL A 60 -11.32 -26.07 8.63
N VAL A 61 -11.08 -24.87 8.11
CA VAL A 61 -11.88 -24.25 7.05
C VAL A 61 -11.09 -24.16 5.75
N ALA A 62 -11.60 -24.76 4.68
CA ALA A 62 -10.93 -24.71 3.38
C ALA A 62 -10.99 -23.30 2.76
N CYS A 63 -9.87 -22.84 2.20
CA CYS A 63 -9.82 -21.64 1.37
C CYS A 63 -10.70 -21.81 0.12
N ARG A 64 -11.51 -20.80 -0.20
CA ARG A 64 -12.41 -20.80 -1.37
C ARG A 64 -11.97 -19.89 -2.51
N CYS A 65 -10.83 -19.23 -2.37
CA CYS A 65 -10.29 -18.38 -3.42
C CYS A 65 -9.83 -19.25 -4.59
N SER A 66 -10.29 -18.94 -5.80
CA SER A 66 -9.70 -19.48 -7.02
C SER A 66 -8.33 -18.85 -7.23
N THR A 67 -7.36 -19.63 -7.71
CA THR A 67 -6.02 -19.15 -8.07
C THR A 67 -6.08 -17.99 -9.07
#